data_AF-A0A820EU66-F1
#
_entry.id   AF-A0A820EU66-F1
#
_cell.length_a   1.000
_cell.length_b   1.000
_cell.length_c   1.000
_cell.angle_alpha   90.00
_cell.angle_beta   90.00
_cell.angle_gamma   90.00
#
_symmetry.space_group_name_H-M   'P 1'
#
loop_
_entity.id
_entity.type
_entity.pdbx_description
1 polymer ?
#
loop_
_entity_poly.entity_id
_entity_poly.type
_entity_poly.pdbx_seq_one_letter_code
_entity_poly.pdbx_strand_id
1 'polypeptide(L)'
;MAYFNLAINPKDAIKLKSSGGKNSIDLTNFHPSNGKHVEDDWDVQPGDVITWGDYRAESTYFVDEHRRLLKNQDTSGSGYLTIPLSITRLFSSALKHYASLLEHEPYLVAEIELGPTDGIFVEKFGSPLPEAIRNRNDISYTFNPAEITLYVTVGRNKAYAFSLDGTKTKDIVDYIEVANEKKAAFIVKYNIQEEEAYKKWPGSLSSSLLPAGWSCQQHGTLSGGYHYTQGAWKLQGPEKTKEGAYEIAKKYYDGFGVNIIWQGD
;
A
#
# COMPACT_ATOMS: atom_id res chain seq x y z
N MET A 1 -27.01 -6.77 -5.42
CA MET A 1 -26.35 -5.56 -4.90
C MET A 1 -26.73 -5.42 -3.44
N ALA A 2 -25.78 -5.70 -2.55
CA ALA A 2 -25.94 -5.47 -1.11
C ALA A 2 -25.54 -4.02 -0.82
N TYR A 3 -26.38 -3.27 -0.12
CA TYR A 3 -26.14 -1.88 0.26
C TYR A 3 -25.50 -1.85 1.65
N PHE A 4 -24.36 -1.17 1.77
CA PHE A 4 -23.67 -0.94 3.04
C PHE A 4 -24.27 0.25 3.78
N ASN A 5 -24.17 0.23 5.11
CA ASN A 5 -24.38 1.40 5.94
C ASN A 5 -23.25 2.41 5.67
N LEU A 6 -23.36 3.13 4.55
CA LEU A 6 -22.83 4.47 4.41
C LEU A 6 -23.69 5.38 5.29
N ALA A 7 -23.08 6.20 6.14
CA ALA A 7 -23.81 7.25 6.82
C ALA A 7 -24.09 8.37 5.80
N ILE A 8 -25.10 8.13 4.95
CA ILE A 8 -25.71 9.09 4.05
C ILE A 8 -26.72 9.87 4.92
N ASN A 9 -26.61 11.20 5.09
CA ASN A 9 -27.73 11.89 5.75
C ASN A 9 -28.98 11.80 4.86
N PRO A 10 -30.11 11.31 5.38
CA PRO A 10 -31.30 10.92 4.65
C PRO A 10 -32.36 12.03 4.60
N LYS A 11 -32.00 13.24 4.16
CA LYS A 11 -33.04 14.21 3.73
C LYS A 11 -33.37 14.15 2.25
N ASP A 12 -32.43 13.70 1.40
CA ASP A 12 -32.71 13.55 -0.04
C ASP A 12 -32.12 12.30 -0.71
N ALA A 13 -31.28 11.54 -0.01
CA ALA A 13 -30.95 10.18 -0.43
C ALA A 13 -31.99 9.21 0.13
N ILE A 14 -33.03 8.97 -0.67
CA ILE A 14 -33.97 7.84 -0.63
C ILE A 14 -34.07 7.15 0.73
N LYS A 15 -35.13 7.51 1.49
CA LYS A 15 -35.76 6.56 2.42
C LYS A 15 -36.00 5.25 1.66
N LEU A 16 -35.29 4.19 2.02
CA LEU A 16 -35.86 2.85 1.90
C LEU A 16 -37.02 2.73 2.90
N LYS A 17 -38.16 3.36 2.59
CA LYS A 17 -39.48 2.97 3.06
C LYS A 17 -40.49 3.14 1.94
N SER A 18 -41.23 2.06 1.71
CA SER A 18 -42.40 1.96 0.84
C SER A 18 -43.38 3.13 1.05
N SER A 19 -44.00 3.53 -0.07
CA SER A 19 -45.24 4.31 -0.19
C SER A 19 -45.28 5.74 0.39
N GLY A 20 -45.28 6.72 -0.53
CA GLY A 20 -46.11 7.92 -0.46
C GLY A 20 -45.52 9.16 0.23
N GLY A 21 -45.11 10.16 -0.56
CA GLY A 21 -44.92 11.53 -0.07
C GLY A 21 -43.79 12.29 -0.78
N LYS A 22 -44.15 13.30 -1.57
CA LYS A 22 -43.26 14.14 -2.40
C LYS A 22 -42.35 15.04 -1.56
N ASN A 23 -41.06 15.03 -1.86
CA ASN A 23 -40.15 16.16 -2.10
C ASN A 23 -38.76 15.56 -2.38
N SER A 24 -38.18 15.81 -3.56
CA SER A 24 -36.85 15.34 -3.95
C SER A 24 -35.96 16.53 -4.21
N ILE A 25 -34.90 16.73 -3.43
CA ILE A 25 -33.80 17.63 -3.81
C ILE A 25 -32.81 16.82 -4.64
N ASP A 26 -32.48 17.33 -5.82
CA ASP A 26 -31.47 16.77 -6.70
C ASP A 26 -30.07 17.07 -6.12
N LEU A 27 -29.49 16.07 -5.44
CA LEU A 27 -28.16 16.16 -4.82
C LEU A 27 -27.00 15.92 -5.81
N THR A 28 -27.28 15.71 -7.10
CA THR A 28 -26.22 15.41 -8.09
C THR A 28 -25.22 16.57 -8.30
N ASN A 29 -25.52 17.77 -7.79
CA ASN A 29 -24.65 18.94 -7.86
C ASN A 29 -24.20 19.48 -6.49
N PHE A 30 -24.49 18.78 -5.38
CA PHE A 30 -24.10 19.23 -4.05
C PHE A 30 -22.72 18.67 -3.66
N HIS A 31 -21.68 19.49 -3.82
CA HIS A 31 -20.34 19.20 -3.30
C HIS A 31 -20.06 20.12 -2.11
N PRO A 32 -20.16 19.64 -0.86
CA PRO A 32 -19.82 20.48 0.29
C PRO A 32 -18.34 20.88 0.24
N SER A 33 -18.00 22.05 0.75
CA SER A 33 -16.59 22.48 0.81
C SER A 33 -15.81 21.60 1.79
N ASN A 34 -14.56 21.27 1.43
CA ASN A 34 -13.63 20.64 2.36
C ASN A 34 -13.52 21.48 3.66
N GLY A 35 -13.55 20.82 4.81
CA GLY A 35 -13.54 21.45 6.14
C GLY A 35 -14.89 21.96 6.62
N LYS A 36 -15.99 21.82 5.84
CA LYS A 36 -17.33 22.20 6.29
C LYS A 36 -17.73 21.36 7.49
N HIS A 37 -18.27 22.00 8.53
CA HIS A 37 -18.88 21.28 9.65
C HIS A 37 -20.12 20.53 9.18
N VAL A 38 -20.25 19.30 9.65
CA VAL A 38 -21.42 18.46 9.40
C VAL A 38 -22.62 19.03 10.14
N GLU A 39 -23.80 19.01 9.54
CA GLU A 39 -25.00 19.55 10.19
C GLU A 39 -25.40 18.66 11.38
N ASP A 40 -25.93 19.27 12.44
CA ASP A 40 -26.19 18.58 13.71
C ASP A 40 -27.27 17.49 13.59
N ASP A 41 -28.12 17.58 12.57
CA ASP A 41 -29.15 16.59 12.28
C ASP A 41 -28.64 15.42 11.42
N TRP A 42 -27.34 15.38 11.11
CA TRP A 42 -26.69 14.23 10.48
C TRP A 42 -26.29 13.18 11.51
N ASP A 43 -26.92 12.00 11.37
CA ASP A 43 -26.59 10.77 12.08
C ASP A 43 -25.31 10.17 11.49
N VAL A 44 -24.20 10.88 11.69
CA VAL A 44 -22.85 10.48 11.28
C VAL A 44 -21.90 10.66 12.46
N GLN A 45 -20.84 9.86 12.47
CA GLN A 45 -19.79 9.82 13.48
C GLN A 45 -18.41 10.04 12.86
N PRO A 46 -17.41 10.49 13.64
CA PRO A 46 -16.02 10.51 13.19
C PRO A 46 -15.58 9.15 12.63
N GLY A 47 -14.99 9.14 11.44
CA GLY A 47 -14.66 7.92 10.68
C GLY A 47 -15.54 7.64 9.49
N ASP A 48 -16.79 8.12 9.54
CA ASP A 48 -17.77 7.78 8.53
C ASP A 48 -17.37 8.32 7.15
N VAL A 49 -17.65 7.53 6.13
CA VAL A 49 -17.47 7.88 4.72
C VAL A 49 -18.81 8.36 4.17
N ILE A 50 -18.82 9.56 3.61
CA ILE A 50 -19.99 10.17 2.98
C ILE A 50 -19.69 10.38 1.51
N THR A 51 -20.57 9.90 0.63
CA THR A 51 -20.47 10.10 -0.83
C THR A 51 -21.76 10.67 -1.40
N TRP A 52 -21.62 11.63 -2.30
CA TRP A 52 -22.72 12.21 -3.09
C TRP A 52 -22.76 11.69 -4.54
N GLY A 53 -21.92 10.72 -4.88
CA GLY A 53 -21.79 10.22 -6.25
C GLY A 53 -20.93 8.96 -6.31
N ASP A 54 -20.01 8.91 -7.27
CA ASP A 54 -19.02 7.84 -7.30
C ASP A 54 -18.14 7.94 -6.04
N TYR A 55 -18.17 6.89 -5.21
CA TYR A 55 -17.48 6.82 -3.93
C TYR A 55 -15.95 6.83 -4.11
N ARG A 56 -15.48 6.61 -5.33
CA ARG A 56 -14.09 6.73 -5.77
C ARG A 56 -13.63 8.15 -6.05
N ALA A 57 -14.56 9.04 -6.39
CA ALA A 57 -14.25 10.33 -7.00
C ALA A 57 -14.19 11.47 -5.97
N GLU A 58 -14.11 12.70 -6.49
CA GLU A 58 -14.09 13.95 -5.74
C GLU A 58 -15.35 14.22 -4.90
N SER A 59 -16.37 13.37 -4.99
CA SER A 59 -17.62 13.42 -4.23
C SER A 59 -17.56 12.70 -2.89
N THR A 60 -16.42 12.14 -2.50
CA THR A 60 -16.27 11.40 -1.23
C THR A 60 -15.58 12.22 -0.16
N TYR A 61 -16.11 12.15 1.05
CA TYR A 61 -15.63 12.85 2.23
C TYR A 61 -15.60 11.91 3.44
N PHE A 62 -14.72 12.21 4.38
CA PHE A 62 -14.64 11.56 5.69
C PHE A 62 -15.07 12.52 6.78
N VAL A 63 -15.71 12.03 7.84
CA VAL A 63 -16.02 12.84 9.02
C VAL A 63 -14.84 12.81 9.99
N ASP A 64 -14.21 13.95 10.27
CA ASP A 64 -13.12 14.03 11.25
C ASP A 64 -13.62 14.05 12.70
N GLU A 65 -12.67 14.04 13.66
CA GLU A 65 -12.96 14.10 15.10
C GLU A 65 -13.69 15.37 15.55
N HIS A 66 -13.68 16.42 14.72
CA HIS A 66 -14.36 17.69 14.95
C HIS A 66 -15.68 17.79 14.17
N ARG A 67 -16.20 16.68 13.66
CA ARG A 67 -17.40 16.63 12.79
C ARG A 67 -17.27 17.53 11.56
N ARG A 68 -16.10 17.59 10.94
CA ARG A 68 -15.87 18.28 9.66
C ARG A 68 -15.68 17.29 8.53
N LEU A 69 -16.12 17.68 7.34
CA LEU A 69 -15.94 16.90 6.12
C LEU A 69 -14.52 17.07 5.58
N LEU A 70 -13.76 15.99 5.53
CA LEU A 70 -12.45 15.93 4.87
C LEU A 70 -12.60 15.27 3.50
N LYS A 71 -12.34 16.03 2.44
CA LYS A 71 -12.41 15.50 1.06
C LYS A 71 -11.41 14.36 0.89
N ASN A 72 -11.81 13.33 0.15
CA ASN A 72 -10.92 12.28 -0.33
C ASN A 72 -9.67 12.91 -0.97
N GLN A 73 -8.49 12.45 -0.55
CA GLN A 73 -7.21 13.03 -0.94
C GLN A 73 -6.68 12.47 -2.27
N ASP A 74 -7.40 11.56 -2.93
CA ASP A 74 -6.97 11.08 -4.24
C ASP A 74 -7.01 12.20 -5.29
N THR A 75 -5.82 12.56 -5.77
CA THR A 75 -5.62 13.50 -6.88
C THR A 75 -5.16 12.82 -8.16
N SER A 76 -5.15 11.48 -8.21
CA SER A 76 -4.61 10.71 -9.35
C SER A 76 -5.46 10.81 -10.62
N GLY A 77 -6.63 11.46 -10.56
CA GLY A 77 -7.61 11.54 -11.65
C GLY A 77 -8.30 10.21 -11.96
N SER A 78 -7.87 9.12 -11.32
CA SER A 78 -8.46 7.78 -11.45
C SER A 78 -9.65 7.61 -10.52
N GLY A 79 -9.76 8.46 -9.50
CA GLY A 79 -10.79 8.39 -8.48
C GLY A 79 -10.63 7.08 -7.72
N TYR A 80 -9.67 6.99 -6.82
CA TYR A 80 -9.58 5.94 -5.84
C TYR A 80 -9.94 6.48 -4.46
N LEU A 81 -10.43 5.62 -3.58
CA LEU A 81 -10.62 6.01 -2.19
C LEU A 81 -9.29 5.91 -1.44
N THR A 82 -8.79 7.04 -0.93
CA THR A 82 -7.64 7.10 -0.03
C THR A 82 -8.09 7.54 1.35
N ILE A 83 -7.92 6.68 2.34
CA ILE A 83 -8.31 6.93 3.74
C ILE A 83 -7.12 7.57 4.48
N PRO A 84 -7.19 8.85 4.85
CA PRO A 84 -6.03 9.57 5.38
C PRO A 84 -5.76 9.26 6.85
N LEU A 85 -4.52 9.49 7.29
CA LEU A 85 -4.04 9.21 8.65
C LEU A 85 -4.84 9.97 9.71
N SER A 86 -5.30 11.18 9.38
CA SER A 86 -6.13 12.00 10.27
C SER A 86 -7.44 11.31 10.66
N ILE A 87 -7.90 10.37 9.84
CA ILE A 87 -9.11 9.56 10.06
C ILE A 87 -8.74 8.21 10.68
N THR A 88 -7.75 7.50 10.15
CA THR A 88 -7.41 6.16 10.65
C THR A 88 -6.86 6.17 12.08
N ARG A 89 -6.21 7.26 12.50
CA ARG A 89 -5.73 7.46 13.88
C ARG A 89 -6.83 7.46 14.94
N LEU A 90 -8.10 7.61 14.53
CA LEU A 90 -9.25 7.57 15.43
C LEU A 90 -9.57 6.13 15.90
N PHE A 91 -9.00 5.13 15.23
CA PHE A 91 -9.28 3.71 15.48
C PHE A 91 -8.04 2.99 16.00
N SER A 92 -8.28 1.96 16.81
CA SER A 92 -7.23 1.04 17.22
C SER A 92 -6.78 0.11 16.08
N SER A 93 -7.63 -0.14 15.09
CA SER A 93 -7.32 -0.89 13.87
C SER A 93 -8.17 -0.35 12.73
N ALA A 94 -7.54 0.34 11.78
CA ALA A 94 -8.23 0.89 10.62
C ALA A 94 -8.86 -0.21 9.76
N LEU A 95 -8.17 -1.36 9.61
CA LEU A 95 -8.69 -2.49 8.84
C LEU A 95 -9.97 -3.07 9.45
N LYS A 96 -10.06 -3.18 10.77
CA LYS A 96 -11.27 -3.65 11.42
C LYS A 96 -12.42 -2.66 11.29
N HIS A 97 -12.13 -1.37 11.42
CA HIS A 97 -13.14 -0.33 11.27
C HIS A 97 -13.74 -0.33 9.86
N TYR A 98 -12.89 -0.42 8.83
CA TYR A 98 -13.33 -0.46 7.43
C TYR A 98 -13.56 -1.87 6.88
N ALA A 99 -13.60 -2.91 7.72
CA ALA A 99 -13.67 -4.31 7.27
C ALA A 99 -14.88 -4.58 6.36
N SER A 100 -16.05 -4.02 6.68
CA SER A 100 -17.26 -4.18 5.86
C SER A 100 -17.10 -3.54 4.48
N LEU A 101 -16.47 -2.37 4.39
CA LEU A 101 -16.14 -1.71 3.12
C LEU A 101 -15.14 -2.55 2.31
N LEU A 102 -14.11 -3.07 2.97
CA LEU A 102 -13.04 -3.85 2.33
C LEU A 102 -13.47 -5.26 1.91
N GLU A 103 -14.43 -5.89 2.60
CA GLU A 103 -14.95 -7.21 2.22
C GLU A 103 -15.73 -7.14 0.91
N HIS A 104 -16.46 -6.05 0.69
CA HIS A 104 -17.36 -5.92 -0.44
C HIS A 104 -16.70 -5.27 -1.64
N GLU A 105 -15.78 -4.32 -1.39
CA GLU A 105 -15.21 -3.47 -2.43
C GLU A 105 -13.70 -3.18 -2.20
N PRO A 106 -12.85 -4.21 -2.01
CA PRO A 106 -11.43 -4.02 -1.65
C PRO A 106 -10.63 -3.29 -2.72
N TYR A 107 -10.99 -3.48 -3.99
CA TYR A 107 -10.28 -2.89 -5.14
C TYR A 107 -10.50 -1.39 -5.30
N LEU A 108 -11.42 -0.83 -4.51
CA LEU A 108 -11.86 0.54 -4.67
C LEU A 108 -11.22 1.48 -3.66
N VAL A 109 -10.65 0.91 -2.60
CA VAL A 109 -9.73 1.57 -1.69
C VAL A 109 -8.32 1.35 -2.21
N ALA A 110 -7.68 2.40 -2.72
CA ALA A 110 -6.29 2.29 -3.17
C ALA A 110 -5.33 2.29 -1.98
N GLU A 111 -5.58 3.16 -1.01
CA GLU A 111 -4.64 3.45 0.06
C GLU A 111 -5.35 3.71 1.39
N ILE A 112 -4.82 3.11 2.45
CA ILE A 112 -5.18 3.40 3.84
C ILE A 112 -3.90 3.83 4.54
N GLU A 113 -3.80 5.10 4.90
CA GLU A 113 -2.68 5.60 5.69
C GLU A 113 -2.81 5.11 7.13
N LEU A 114 -1.72 4.62 7.73
CA LEU A 114 -1.73 3.98 9.04
C LEU A 114 -0.81 4.71 10.02
N GLY A 115 -1.27 4.80 11.27
CA GLY A 115 -0.42 5.25 12.38
C GLY A 115 0.52 4.13 12.82
N PRO A 116 1.69 4.43 13.40
CA PRO A 116 2.65 3.42 13.85
C PRO A 116 2.17 2.55 15.02
N THR A 117 1.01 2.90 15.61
CA THR A 117 0.34 2.16 16.67
C THR A 117 -0.88 1.38 16.19
N ASP A 118 -1.18 1.37 14.89
CA ASP A 118 -2.35 0.67 14.35
C ASP A 118 -2.27 -0.85 14.64
N GLY A 119 -3.40 -1.43 15.00
CA GLY A 119 -3.55 -2.83 15.36
C GLY A 119 -3.13 -3.81 14.26
N ILE A 120 -3.10 -3.38 12.99
CA ILE A 120 -2.60 -4.18 11.87
C ILE A 120 -1.18 -4.72 12.13
N PHE A 121 -0.31 -3.97 12.81
CA PHE A 121 1.05 -4.42 13.13
C PHE A 121 1.04 -5.69 13.97
N VAL A 122 0.16 -5.74 14.97
CA VAL A 122 -0.01 -6.92 15.82
C VAL A 122 -0.74 -8.03 15.06
N GLU A 123 -1.83 -7.69 14.38
CA GLU A 123 -2.73 -8.65 13.74
C GLU A 123 -2.11 -9.38 12.55
N LYS A 124 -1.30 -8.69 11.75
CA LYS A 124 -0.71 -9.24 10.52
C LYS A 124 0.76 -9.57 10.65
N PHE A 125 1.52 -8.81 11.44
CA PHE A 125 2.98 -8.96 11.52
C PHE A 125 3.46 -9.56 12.85
N GLY A 126 2.54 -9.77 13.80
CA GLY A 126 2.72 -10.59 14.99
C GLY A 126 3.15 -9.84 16.25
N SER A 127 3.59 -8.58 16.14
CA SER A 127 3.96 -7.75 17.30
C SER A 127 3.86 -6.26 16.98
N PRO A 128 3.67 -5.39 17.98
CA PRO A 128 3.68 -3.95 17.74
C PRO A 128 5.06 -3.47 17.29
N LEU A 129 5.11 -2.36 16.56
CA LEU A 129 6.38 -1.71 16.25
C LEU A 129 7.10 -1.26 17.53
N PRO A 130 8.45 -1.36 17.60
CA PRO A 130 9.21 -0.87 18.74
C PRO A 130 8.95 0.60 19.01
N GLU A 131 8.96 1.01 20.28
CA GLU A 131 8.73 2.41 20.69
C GLU A 131 9.66 3.41 19.99
N ALA A 132 10.93 3.06 19.82
CA ALA A 132 11.90 3.88 19.10
C ALA A 132 11.50 4.15 17.63
N ILE A 133 10.77 3.25 16.98
CA ILE A 133 10.25 3.43 15.62
C ILE A 133 8.90 4.16 15.66
N ARG A 134 8.04 3.87 16.64
CA ARG A 134 6.73 4.51 16.75
C ARG A 134 6.80 6.02 16.95
N ASN A 135 7.87 6.50 17.59
CA ASN A 135 8.08 7.92 17.85
C ASN A 135 8.77 8.66 16.69
N ARG A 136 9.09 7.98 15.59
CA ARG A 136 9.70 8.61 14.41
C ARG A 136 8.63 9.26 13.53
N ASN A 137 8.87 10.51 13.16
CA ASN A 137 8.00 11.29 12.28
C ASN A 137 8.43 11.26 10.81
N ASP A 138 9.57 10.62 10.51
CA ASP A 138 10.08 10.46 9.16
C ASP A 138 9.60 9.15 8.51
N ILE A 139 8.67 8.43 9.11
CA ILE A 139 8.16 7.16 8.57
C ILE A 139 6.68 7.28 8.28
N SER A 140 6.27 6.90 7.08
CA SER A 140 4.87 6.72 6.71
C SER A 140 4.56 5.27 6.38
N TYR A 141 3.33 4.86 6.69
CA TYR A 141 2.82 3.52 6.49
C TYR A 141 1.52 3.62 5.69
N THR A 142 1.47 2.96 4.54
CA THR A 142 0.28 2.93 3.69
C THR A 142 -0.06 1.49 3.37
N PHE A 143 -1.28 1.07 3.65
CA PHE A 143 -1.76 -0.25 3.24
C PHE A 143 -2.59 -0.15 1.96
N ASN A 144 -2.30 -1.01 0.99
CA ASN A 144 -3.09 -1.18 -0.22
C ASN A 144 -3.92 -2.48 -0.10
N PRO A 145 -5.24 -2.38 0.09
CA PRO A 145 -6.12 -3.55 0.21
C PRO A 145 -6.24 -4.39 -1.06
N ALA A 146 -6.13 -3.77 -2.25
CA ALA A 146 -6.21 -4.47 -3.53
C ALA A 146 -4.99 -5.38 -3.77
N GLU A 147 -3.81 -4.95 -3.31
CA GLU A 147 -2.56 -5.69 -3.43
C GLU A 147 -2.20 -6.49 -2.17
N ILE A 148 -2.98 -6.32 -1.09
CA ILE A 148 -2.73 -6.94 0.22
C ILE A 148 -1.27 -6.67 0.67
N THR A 149 -0.85 -5.41 0.53
CA THR A 149 0.55 -5.01 0.70
C THR A 149 0.65 -3.78 1.59
N LEU A 150 1.57 -3.83 2.55
CA LEU A 150 1.98 -2.68 3.35
C LEU A 150 3.18 -2.00 2.70
N TYR A 151 3.04 -0.72 2.39
CA TYR A 151 4.09 0.16 1.94
C TYR A 151 4.66 0.95 3.12
N VAL A 152 5.97 0.90 3.30
CA VAL A 152 6.68 1.66 4.32
C VAL A 152 7.67 2.60 3.64
N THR A 153 7.58 3.89 3.96
CA THR A 153 8.48 4.93 3.43
C THR A 153 9.24 5.56 4.58
N VAL A 154 10.56 5.68 4.44
CA VAL A 154 11.44 6.36 5.42
C VAL A 154 12.06 7.59 4.78
N GLY A 155 11.77 8.77 5.30
CA GLY A 155 12.24 10.06 4.82
C GLY A 155 11.77 10.34 3.39
N ARG A 156 12.73 10.52 2.48
CA ARG A 156 12.48 10.74 1.04
C ARG A 156 12.79 9.51 0.19
N ASN A 157 12.97 8.36 0.80
CA ASN A 157 13.23 7.13 0.06
C ASN A 157 11.98 6.67 -0.71
N LYS A 158 12.18 5.78 -1.67
CA LYS A 158 11.06 5.06 -2.30
C LYS A 158 10.40 4.13 -1.26
N ALA A 159 9.08 4.03 -1.31
CA ALA A 159 8.32 3.08 -0.52
C ALA A 159 8.81 1.64 -0.74
N TYR A 160 8.91 0.87 0.34
CA TYR A 160 9.22 -0.55 0.32
C TYR A 160 7.96 -1.36 0.64
N ALA A 161 7.70 -2.36 -0.19
CA ALA A 161 6.51 -3.20 -0.10
C ALA A 161 6.75 -4.42 0.79
N PHE A 162 5.82 -4.67 1.71
CA PHE A 162 5.75 -5.85 2.56
C PHE A 162 4.43 -6.58 2.31
N SER A 163 4.52 -7.82 1.83
CA SER A 163 3.35 -8.70 1.76
C SER A 163 2.84 -9.00 3.18
N LEU A 164 1.52 -9.15 3.35
CA LEU A 164 0.99 -9.65 4.62
C LEU A 164 1.35 -11.12 4.87
N ASP A 165 1.65 -11.88 3.81
CA ASP A 165 1.99 -13.29 3.90
C ASP A 165 3.49 -13.47 4.17
N GLY A 166 3.81 -14.01 5.34
CA GLY A 166 5.18 -14.37 5.72
C GLY A 166 6.01 -13.26 6.35
N THR A 167 5.68 -11.97 6.12
CA THR A 167 6.37 -10.85 6.77
C THR A 167 6.11 -10.83 8.28
N LYS A 168 7.15 -10.54 9.06
CA LYS A 168 7.10 -10.29 10.50
C LYS A 168 7.46 -8.84 10.81
N THR A 169 7.06 -8.36 11.98
CA THR A 169 7.41 -7.01 12.44
C THR A 169 8.91 -6.77 12.41
N LYS A 170 9.73 -7.80 12.67
CA LYS A 170 11.19 -7.72 12.57
C LYS A 170 11.66 -7.32 11.17
N ASP A 171 11.05 -7.81 10.10
CA ASP A 171 11.48 -7.48 8.73
C ASP A 171 11.26 -5.99 8.43
N ILE A 172 10.15 -5.43 8.94
CA ILE A 172 9.83 -4.01 8.83
C ILE A 172 10.85 -3.17 9.62
N VAL A 173 11.17 -3.58 10.85
CA VAL A 173 12.16 -2.93 11.71
C VAL A 173 13.54 -2.94 11.05
N ASP A 174 13.99 -4.10 10.58
CA ASP A 174 15.30 -4.26 9.96
C ASP A 174 15.43 -3.39 8.69
N TYR A 175 14.36 -3.26 7.89
CA TYR A 175 14.32 -2.30 6.76
C TYR A 175 14.45 -0.85 7.23
N ILE A 176 13.65 -0.43 8.22
CA ILE A 176 13.63 0.95 8.72
C ILE A 176 15.01 1.38 9.23
N GLU A 177 15.75 0.47 9.88
CA GLU A 177 17.10 0.71 10.40
C GLU A 177 18.12 0.97 9.29
N VAL A 178 17.93 0.37 8.11
CA VAL A 178 18.89 0.47 7.00
C VAL A 178 18.42 1.34 5.83
N ALA A 179 17.19 1.89 5.92
CA ALA A 179 16.57 2.62 4.82
C ALA A 179 17.39 3.84 4.38
N ASN A 180 17.98 4.58 5.33
CA ASN A 180 18.79 5.78 5.07
C ASN A 180 20.29 5.52 4.89
N GLU A 181 20.73 4.26 4.91
CA GLU A 181 22.14 3.94 4.70
C GLU A 181 22.56 4.18 3.25
N LYS A 182 23.85 4.48 3.04
CA LYS A 182 24.47 4.51 1.72
C LYS A 182 24.13 3.21 0.99
N LYS A 183 23.75 3.31 -0.29
CA LYS A 183 23.30 2.16 -1.08
C LYS A 183 24.43 1.64 -1.96
N ALA A 184 24.55 0.32 -2.03
CA ALA A 184 25.28 -0.39 -3.07
C ALA A 184 24.28 -0.88 -4.12
N ALA A 185 24.75 -1.09 -5.36
CA ALA A 185 23.99 -1.81 -6.37
C ALA A 185 24.88 -2.71 -7.22
N PHE A 186 24.32 -3.81 -7.68
CA PHE A 186 24.93 -4.66 -8.70
C PHE A 186 23.87 -5.18 -9.68
N ILE A 187 24.32 -5.57 -10.85
CA ILE A 187 23.47 -6.07 -11.93
C ILE A 187 23.80 -7.54 -12.17
N VAL A 188 22.79 -8.40 -12.13
CA VAL A 188 22.87 -9.79 -12.61
C VAL A 188 22.39 -9.81 -14.05
N LYS A 189 23.32 -9.92 -15.00
CA LYS A 189 23.01 -10.11 -16.42
C LYS A 189 22.89 -11.60 -16.71
N TYR A 190 21.84 -11.99 -17.44
CA TYR A 190 21.61 -13.36 -17.84
C TYR A 190 21.32 -13.43 -19.34
N ASN A 191 21.77 -14.52 -19.97
CA ASN A 191 21.48 -14.88 -21.35
C ASN A 191 21.38 -16.40 -21.42
N ILE A 192 20.17 -16.92 -21.32
CA ILE A 192 19.87 -18.34 -21.27
C ILE A 192 19.31 -18.72 -22.62
N GLN A 193 20.08 -19.50 -23.39
CA GLN A 193 19.70 -19.92 -24.75
C GLN A 193 19.37 -21.41 -24.84
N GLU A 194 19.69 -22.19 -23.81
CA GLU A 194 19.42 -23.62 -23.75
C GLU A 194 18.03 -23.87 -23.17
N GLU A 195 17.20 -24.63 -23.89
CA GLU A 195 15.81 -24.91 -23.50
C GLU A 195 15.72 -25.56 -22.10
N GLU A 196 16.60 -26.52 -21.80
CA GLU A 196 16.60 -27.21 -20.51
C GLU A 196 17.04 -26.30 -19.35
N ALA A 197 17.93 -25.35 -19.60
CA ALA A 197 18.29 -24.33 -18.62
C ALA A 197 17.16 -23.32 -18.43
N TYR A 198 16.48 -22.92 -19.53
CA TYR A 198 15.33 -22.01 -19.49
C TYR A 198 14.18 -22.58 -18.66
N LYS A 199 13.85 -23.87 -18.82
CA LYS A 199 12.82 -24.56 -18.02
C LYS A 199 13.12 -24.56 -16.51
N LYS A 200 14.40 -24.45 -16.14
CA LYS A 200 14.87 -24.45 -14.74
C LYS A 200 15.16 -23.06 -14.20
N TRP A 201 15.05 -22.01 -15.02
CA TRP A 201 15.41 -20.65 -14.65
C TRP A 201 14.56 -20.17 -13.46
N PRO A 202 15.18 -19.78 -12.33
CA PRO A 202 14.43 -19.43 -11.13
C PRO A 202 13.78 -18.04 -11.20
N GLY A 203 14.10 -17.22 -12.21
CA GLY A 203 13.52 -15.88 -12.36
C GLY A 203 14.17 -14.82 -11.48
N SER A 204 13.36 -13.89 -10.98
CA SER A 204 13.81 -12.82 -10.08
C SER A 204 14.11 -13.38 -8.69
N LEU A 205 15.27 -13.02 -8.13
CA LEU A 205 15.57 -13.29 -6.73
C LEU A 205 14.61 -12.54 -5.81
N SER A 206 13.84 -13.27 -5.00
CA SER A 206 12.93 -12.71 -4.01
C SER A 206 13.68 -11.83 -3.01
N SER A 207 13.11 -10.66 -2.68
CA SER A 207 13.66 -9.77 -1.66
C SER A 207 13.70 -10.42 -0.27
N SER A 208 12.82 -11.40 0.01
CA SER A 208 12.82 -12.17 1.25
C SER A 208 14.04 -13.08 1.44
N LEU A 209 14.77 -13.39 0.36
CA LEU A 209 16.01 -14.17 0.42
C LEU A 209 17.25 -13.28 0.60
N LEU A 210 17.12 -11.97 0.40
CA LEU A 210 18.21 -11.01 0.48
C LEU A 210 18.31 -10.41 1.88
N PRO A 211 19.47 -9.80 2.25
CA PRO A 211 19.57 -9.04 3.49
C PRO A 211 18.55 -7.89 3.51
N ALA A 212 18.15 -7.47 4.72
CA ALA A 212 17.17 -6.39 4.89
C ALA A 212 17.52 -5.13 4.08
N GLY A 213 16.49 -4.53 3.46
CA GLY A 213 16.62 -3.33 2.63
C GLY A 213 17.13 -3.54 1.21
N TRP A 214 17.39 -4.79 0.80
CA TRP A 214 17.69 -5.11 -0.59
C TRP A 214 16.41 -5.34 -1.40
N SER A 215 16.43 -4.88 -2.64
CA SER A 215 15.36 -5.13 -3.63
C SER A 215 15.96 -5.65 -4.92
N CYS A 216 15.17 -6.40 -5.68
CA CYS A 216 15.52 -6.93 -7.00
C CYS A 216 14.48 -6.44 -8.00
N GLN A 217 14.92 -5.73 -9.04
CA GLN A 217 14.02 -5.16 -10.06
C GLN A 217 14.56 -5.43 -11.46
N GLN A 218 13.66 -5.61 -12.42
CA GLN A 218 14.04 -5.79 -13.83
C GLN A 218 14.79 -4.54 -14.29
N HIS A 219 15.94 -4.74 -14.90
CA HIS A 219 16.80 -3.69 -15.42
C HIS A 219 16.99 -3.85 -16.92
N GLY A 220 16.62 -2.81 -17.66
CA GLY A 220 16.63 -2.83 -19.12
C GLY A 220 15.56 -3.74 -19.71
N THR A 221 15.67 -4.01 -21.01
CA THR A 221 14.69 -4.78 -21.77
C THR A 221 14.83 -6.27 -21.48
N LEU A 222 13.73 -6.90 -21.06
CA LEU A 222 13.58 -8.35 -21.10
C LEU A 222 13.30 -8.77 -22.55
N SER A 223 14.11 -9.66 -23.09
CA SER A 223 13.88 -10.27 -24.40
C SER A 223 13.81 -11.78 -24.20
N GLY A 224 12.75 -12.41 -24.69
CA GLY A 224 12.56 -13.84 -24.52
C GLY A 224 11.59 -14.45 -25.53
N GLY A 225 11.67 -15.77 -25.65
CA GLY A 225 10.77 -16.62 -26.43
C GLY A 225 10.60 -17.98 -25.75
N TYR A 226 9.96 -18.94 -26.42
CA TYR A 226 9.65 -20.25 -25.83
C TYR A 226 10.87 -21.05 -25.32
N HIS A 227 12.08 -20.72 -25.77
CA HIS A 227 13.30 -21.48 -25.47
C HIS A 227 14.49 -20.62 -25.02
N TYR A 228 14.31 -19.32 -24.81
CA TYR A 228 15.41 -18.45 -24.38
C TYR A 228 14.91 -17.24 -23.58
N THR A 229 15.78 -16.71 -22.73
CA THR A 229 15.57 -15.44 -22.04
C THR A 229 16.88 -14.70 -21.84
N GLN A 230 16.87 -13.40 -22.08
CA GLN A 230 17.99 -12.51 -21.80
C GLN A 230 17.49 -11.23 -21.13
N GLY A 231 18.30 -10.69 -20.25
CA GLY A 231 17.98 -9.46 -19.54
C GLY A 231 18.93 -9.21 -18.38
N ALA A 232 18.50 -8.35 -17.48
CA ALA A 232 19.25 -8.06 -16.28
C ALA A 232 18.34 -7.80 -15.09
N TRP A 233 18.77 -8.24 -13.92
CA TRP A 233 18.19 -7.84 -12.63
C TRP A 233 19.12 -6.83 -11.97
N LYS A 234 18.60 -5.67 -11.57
CA LYS A 234 19.32 -4.74 -10.69
C LYS A 234 18.96 -5.05 -9.25
N LEU A 235 19.98 -5.35 -8.45
CA LEU A 235 19.87 -5.49 -7.02
C LEU A 235 20.44 -4.26 -6.35
N GLN A 236 19.70 -3.68 -5.42
CA GLN A 236 20.11 -2.48 -4.70
C GLN A 236 19.68 -2.56 -3.24
N GLY A 237 20.59 -2.19 -2.34
CA GLY A 237 20.36 -2.21 -0.90
C GLY A 237 21.50 -1.55 -0.13
N PRO A 238 21.57 -1.73 1.20
CA PRO A 238 22.60 -1.10 2.03
C PRO A 238 24.03 -1.54 1.70
N GLU A 239 24.95 -0.57 1.64
CA GLU A 239 26.38 -0.79 1.35
C GLU A 239 27.01 -1.79 2.33
N LYS A 240 26.65 -1.72 3.61
CA LYS A 240 27.21 -2.57 4.67
C LYS A 240 26.92 -4.07 4.49
N THR A 241 25.85 -4.41 3.77
CA THR A 241 25.43 -5.81 3.54
C THR A 241 25.68 -6.28 2.11
N LYS A 242 26.42 -5.51 1.31
CA LYS A 242 26.64 -5.78 -0.12
C LYS A 242 27.26 -7.14 -0.41
N GLU A 243 28.27 -7.54 0.37
CA GLU A 243 28.94 -8.83 0.15
C GLU A 243 28.00 -10.01 0.46
N GLY A 244 27.16 -9.88 1.49
CA GLY A 244 26.16 -10.90 1.81
C GLY A 244 25.10 -11.05 0.71
N ALA A 245 24.60 -9.92 0.20
CA ALA A 245 23.66 -9.92 -0.93
C ALA A 245 24.29 -10.51 -2.21
N TYR A 246 25.56 -10.20 -2.47
CA TYR A 246 26.31 -10.71 -3.60
C TYR A 246 26.46 -12.24 -3.54
N GLU A 247 26.87 -12.79 -2.39
CA GLU A 247 27.02 -14.24 -2.23
C GLU A 247 25.68 -15.00 -2.33
N ILE A 248 24.60 -14.41 -1.80
CA ILE A 248 23.24 -14.97 -1.98
C ILE A 248 22.85 -15.00 -3.46
N ALA A 249 23.04 -13.90 -4.19
CA ALA A 249 22.73 -13.84 -5.62
C ALA A 249 23.58 -14.82 -6.43
N LYS A 250 24.88 -14.90 -6.13
CA LYS A 250 25.80 -15.83 -6.77
C LYS A 250 25.37 -17.29 -6.57
N LYS A 251 24.98 -17.66 -5.34
CA LYS A 251 24.49 -19.01 -5.03
C LYS A 251 23.13 -19.29 -5.70
N TYR A 252 22.22 -18.32 -5.72
CA TYR A 252 20.89 -18.48 -6.29
C TYR A 252 20.92 -18.69 -7.81
N TYR A 253 21.84 -18.01 -8.49
CA TYR A 253 22.01 -18.09 -9.95
C TYR A 253 23.13 -19.04 -10.39
N ASP A 254 23.67 -19.84 -9.48
CA ASP A 254 24.72 -20.81 -9.78
C ASP A 254 24.23 -21.82 -10.84
N GLY A 255 25.10 -22.12 -11.80
CA GLY A 255 24.78 -23.00 -12.93
C GLY A 255 24.00 -22.36 -14.10
N PHE A 256 23.63 -21.07 -14.04
CA PHE A 256 22.89 -20.39 -15.12
C PHE A 256 23.73 -19.45 -16.00
N GLY A 257 25.05 -19.47 -15.87
CA GLY A 257 25.95 -18.67 -16.71
C GLY A 257 25.74 -17.15 -16.58
N VAL A 258 25.30 -16.68 -15.42
CA VAL A 258 25.05 -15.26 -15.17
C VAL A 258 26.35 -14.47 -14.98
N ASN A 259 26.33 -13.18 -15.32
CA ASN A 259 27.42 -12.25 -15.03
C ASN A 259 26.94 -11.20 -14.01
N ILE A 260 27.56 -11.17 -12.83
CA ILE A 260 27.23 -10.23 -11.75
C ILE A 260 28.24 -9.10 -11.75
N ILE A 261 27.77 -7.87 -11.97
CA ILE A 261 28.59 -6.68 -12.18
C ILE A 261 28.22 -5.63 -11.13
N TRP A 262 29.19 -5.21 -10.30
CA TRP A 262 29.01 -4.07 -9.42
C TRP A 262 28.76 -2.79 -10.21
N GLN A 263 27.75 -2.01 -9.81
CA GLN A 263 27.65 -0.63 -10.28
C GLN A 263 28.56 0.21 -9.40
N GLY A 264 29.55 0.86 -10.01
CA GLY A 264 30.33 1.89 -9.33
C GLY A 264 29.44 3.07 -8.95
N ASP A 265 29.83 3.76 -7.87
CA ASP A 265 29.25 5.05 -7.45
C ASP A 265 29.35 6.11 -8.56
#